data_AF-A0A7S3JIG9-F1
#
_entry.id   AF-A0A7S3JIG9-F1
#
_cell.length_a   1.000
_cell.length_b   1.000
_cell.length_c   1.000
_cell.angle_alpha   90.00
_cell.angle_beta   90.00
_cell.angle_gamma   90.00
#
_symmetry.space_group_name_H-M   'P 1'
#
loop_
_entity.id
_entity.type
_entity.pdbx_description
1 polymer ?
#
loop_
_entity_poly.entity_id
_entity_poly.type
_entity_poly.pdbx_seq_one_letter_code
_entity_poly.pdbx_strand_id
1 'polypeptide(L)'
;MYQNSLQWFQALFENSVADSQPSADSVERTRILNDFFTLSLYENVCRGLFEEHKLLFSFLLTTKILFGDNLIDPQEWRYFLTGPSAEIDIVPNPTDWLDELEWAETYKQINGMNELPAFKGIDEYFIEYHKRFKKIFDSPNAHEEPLPGEWNDKLNSFQKMIVLKSIRSDKIVNAIQNYVVEKIGHKFIEPPVFDLKKSYRDSNHKMPLIFILSSGTDPVADFSKFATEMDMNERKDSISLGQGMAKRAEKMIRDSQVSGKWCLLANCHLSISWMPSLERIVEALNDEVHPDFRMWLTSMPSPKFPVSTLQNSVKMTLEPPQGLRANLRRSYMTFDDRELNSCNKANEFKKLLFGFCFFHAIVQDRRKFGPIGWNIRYGFTTEDLIVCKRQLKIFLDEAEEIPYKVLNYLGAQINYGGRVTDDKDKRLINTIMEQYINSDILKDGYKFSESGLYVSPKVGSQENYIEYISTLPLNPNPEVFGLHENAEITTQQAETRNLLNTILSVQPRSSSSGGKTRDQILTDLAVYLETKTPHPFVLEEVVTKYPTEYTESMNTVLTQEVIRYNKLLVLMIETLKQLQKALVGEVVMSEDLEK
;
A
#
# COMPACT_ATOMS: atom_id res chain seq x y z
N MET A 1 -11.02 9.46 -2.64
CA MET A 1 -10.17 10.64 -2.89
C MET A 1 -9.60 10.69 -4.31
N TYR A 2 -9.47 9.57 -5.03
CA TYR A 2 -9.01 9.55 -6.43
C TYR A 2 -10.12 10.00 -7.39
N GLN A 3 -10.27 11.31 -7.55
CA GLN A 3 -11.30 11.90 -8.42
C GLN A 3 -10.63 12.90 -9.34
N ASN A 4 -10.61 12.65 -10.64
CA ASN A 4 -10.03 13.56 -11.65
C ASN A 4 -11.13 14.00 -12.62
N SER A 5 -11.07 15.25 -13.08
CA SER A 5 -12.04 15.78 -14.04
C SER A 5 -11.61 15.51 -15.49
N LEU A 6 -12.58 15.51 -16.41
CA LEU A 6 -12.29 15.44 -17.84
C LEU A 6 -11.50 16.66 -18.32
N GLN A 7 -11.81 17.85 -17.78
CA GLN A 7 -11.11 19.09 -18.11
C GLN A 7 -9.62 19.00 -17.74
N TRP A 8 -9.30 18.45 -16.57
CA TRP A 8 -7.92 18.18 -16.18
C TRP A 8 -7.22 17.22 -17.15
N PHE A 9 -7.90 16.17 -17.59
CA PHE A 9 -7.34 15.22 -18.57
C PHE A 9 -7.09 15.87 -19.94
N GLN A 10 -8.01 16.72 -20.40
CA GLN A 10 -7.85 17.48 -21.65
C GLN A 10 -6.66 18.44 -21.58
N ALA A 11 -6.54 19.21 -20.49
CA ALA A 11 -5.41 20.11 -20.28
C ALA A 11 -4.08 19.35 -20.22
N LEU A 12 -4.05 18.19 -19.56
CA LEU A 12 -2.87 17.34 -19.52
C LEU A 12 -2.48 16.84 -20.91
N PHE A 13 -3.45 16.46 -21.73
CA PHE A 13 -3.23 16.04 -23.11
C PHE A 13 -2.69 17.17 -23.98
N GLU A 14 -3.30 18.36 -23.92
CA GLU A 14 -2.86 19.55 -24.67
C GLU A 14 -1.43 19.96 -24.29
N ASN A 15 -1.11 20.00 -23.00
CA ASN A 15 0.24 20.28 -22.52
C ASN A 15 1.23 19.23 -23.00
N SER A 16 0.84 17.95 -23.00
CA SER A 16 1.70 16.86 -23.49
C SER A 16 1.98 16.97 -24.99
N VAL A 17 1.03 17.46 -25.78
CA VAL A 17 1.25 17.72 -27.21
C VAL A 17 2.23 18.87 -27.42
N ALA A 18 2.14 19.93 -26.62
CA ALA A 18 3.00 21.10 -26.69
C ALA A 18 4.44 20.83 -26.20
N ASP A 19 4.60 20.09 -25.11
CA ASP A 19 5.89 19.87 -24.43
C ASP A 19 6.69 18.70 -25.01
N SER A 20 6.05 17.80 -25.74
CA SER A 20 6.71 16.63 -26.35
C SER A 20 7.57 17.02 -27.55
N GLN A 21 8.66 16.28 -27.76
CA GLN A 21 9.62 16.56 -28.83
C GLN A 21 8.96 16.52 -30.23
N PRO A 22 9.08 17.61 -31.03
CA PRO A 22 8.54 17.62 -32.39
C PRO A 22 9.34 16.67 -33.30
N SER A 23 8.65 16.01 -34.23
CA SER A 23 9.25 15.19 -35.27
C SER A 23 8.52 15.44 -36.59
N ALA A 24 9.28 15.44 -37.69
CA ALA A 24 8.74 15.61 -39.05
C ALA A 24 8.14 14.31 -39.61
N ASP A 25 8.55 13.15 -39.08
CA ASP A 25 7.93 11.87 -39.42
C ASP A 25 6.69 11.64 -38.56
N SER A 26 5.57 11.37 -39.23
CA SER A 26 4.28 11.16 -38.57
C SER A 26 4.30 9.94 -37.65
N VAL A 27 4.97 8.85 -38.04
CA VAL A 27 4.97 7.62 -37.24
C VAL A 27 5.78 7.82 -35.97
N GLU A 28 6.98 8.35 -36.11
CA GLU A 28 7.83 8.67 -34.97
C GLU A 28 7.20 9.75 -34.06
N ARG A 29 6.51 10.75 -34.63
CA ARG A 29 5.79 11.77 -33.84
C ARG A 29 4.68 11.13 -33.00
N THR A 30 3.89 10.21 -33.56
CA THR A 30 2.85 9.51 -32.81
C THR A 30 3.43 8.68 -31.67
N ARG A 31 4.55 7.99 -31.90
CA ARG A 31 5.23 7.22 -30.85
C ARG A 31 5.71 8.10 -29.70
N ILE A 32 6.40 9.20 -30.02
CA ILE A 32 6.88 10.18 -29.02
C ILE A 32 5.71 10.76 -28.22
N LEU A 33 4.60 11.09 -28.88
CA LEU A 33 3.41 11.62 -28.22
C LEU A 33 2.82 10.62 -27.23
N ASN A 34 2.66 9.36 -27.64
CA ASN A 34 2.13 8.30 -26.78
C ASN A 34 3.05 8.05 -25.58
N ASP A 35 4.37 7.93 -25.81
CA ASP A 35 5.35 7.70 -24.75
C ASP A 35 5.35 8.85 -23.73
N PHE A 36 5.35 10.10 -24.21
CA PHE A 36 5.35 11.29 -23.35
C PHE A 36 4.04 11.43 -22.58
N PHE A 37 2.90 11.30 -23.26
CA PHE A 37 1.58 11.43 -22.63
C PHE A 37 1.35 10.33 -21.58
N THR A 38 1.67 9.08 -21.89
CA THR A 38 1.50 7.96 -20.95
C THR A 38 2.35 8.16 -19.70
N LEU A 39 3.61 8.61 -19.83
CA LEU A 39 4.46 8.93 -18.68
C LEU A 39 3.93 10.12 -17.88
N SER A 40 3.51 11.20 -18.56
CA SER A 40 2.94 12.39 -17.92
C SER A 40 1.66 12.06 -17.15
N LEU A 41 0.78 11.23 -17.71
CA LEU A 41 -0.41 10.72 -17.04
C LEU A 41 -0.04 9.88 -15.81
N TYR A 42 0.93 8.97 -15.95
CA TYR A 42 1.40 8.17 -14.84
C TYR A 42 1.92 9.02 -13.68
N GLU A 43 2.82 9.97 -13.95
CA GLU A 43 3.41 10.83 -12.92
C GLU A 43 2.37 11.69 -12.20
N ASN A 44 1.45 12.30 -12.96
CA ASN A 44 0.46 13.20 -12.39
C ASN A 44 -0.61 12.45 -11.58
N VAL A 45 -1.01 11.25 -12.00
CA VAL A 45 -1.94 10.43 -11.21
C VAL A 45 -1.23 9.88 -9.98
N CYS A 46 0.00 9.34 -10.10
CA CYS A 46 0.75 8.78 -8.98
C CYS A 46 1.03 9.78 -7.85
N ARG A 47 1.06 11.09 -8.17
CA ARG A 47 1.17 12.15 -7.16
C ARG A 47 0.01 12.15 -6.16
N GLY A 48 -1.19 11.80 -6.62
CA GLY A 48 -2.40 11.74 -5.80
C GLY A 48 -2.78 10.34 -5.32
N LEU A 49 -1.96 9.32 -5.62
CA LEU A 49 -2.17 7.93 -5.21
C LEU A 49 -1.30 7.57 -4.02
N PHE A 50 -1.89 6.86 -3.05
CA PHE A 50 -1.13 6.21 -2.00
C PHE A 50 -0.20 5.14 -2.56
N GLU A 51 0.93 4.90 -1.89
CA GLU A 51 1.98 3.98 -2.38
C GLU A 51 1.43 2.59 -2.73
N GLU A 52 0.53 2.06 -1.89
CA GLU A 52 -0.10 0.75 -2.09
C GLU A 52 -0.88 0.62 -3.41
N HIS A 53 -1.30 1.75 -4.01
CA HIS A 53 -2.11 1.78 -5.23
C HIS A 53 -1.30 2.09 -6.50
N LYS A 54 -0.04 2.49 -6.39
CA LYS A 54 0.75 2.94 -7.57
C LYS A 54 1.08 1.80 -8.53
N LEU A 55 1.50 0.65 -8.01
CA LEU A 55 1.74 -0.53 -8.85
C LEU A 55 0.43 -1.05 -9.46
N LEU A 56 -0.66 -1.04 -8.70
CA LEU A 56 -1.99 -1.39 -9.20
C LEU A 56 -2.39 -0.50 -10.37
N PHE A 57 -2.19 0.82 -10.25
CA PHE A 57 -2.49 1.76 -11.33
C PHE A 57 -1.60 1.53 -12.55
N SER A 58 -0.30 1.29 -12.34
CA SER A 58 0.66 0.96 -13.39
C SER A 58 0.25 -0.30 -14.17
N PHE A 59 -0.18 -1.34 -13.45
CA PHE A 59 -0.66 -2.58 -14.05
C PHE A 59 -1.97 -2.38 -14.81
N LEU A 60 -2.92 -1.61 -14.28
CA LEU A 60 -4.16 -1.26 -14.97
C LEU A 60 -3.90 -0.44 -16.23
N LEU A 61 -3.00 0.55 -16.17
CA LEU A 61 -2.60 1.37 -17.31
C LEU A 61 -2.00 0.50 -18.42
N THR A 62 -1.04 -0.35 -18.07
CA THR A 62 -0.43 -1.33 -18.98
C THR A 62 -1.49 -2.22 -19.62
N THR A 63 -2.37 -2.80 -18.81
CA THR A 63 -3.42 -3.72 -19.29
C THR A 63 -4.41 -3.01 -20.22
N LYS A 64 -4.80 -1.75 -19.93
CA LYS A 64 -5.71 -0.98 -20.78
C LYS A 64 -5.11 -0.60 -22.12
N ILE A 65 -3.81 -0.29 -22.17
CA ILE A 65 -3.09 -0.05 -23.44
C ILE A 65 -3.12 -1.33 -24.28
N LEU A 66 -2.76 -2.47 -23.67
CA LEU A 66 -2.71 -3.76 -24.36
C LEU A 66 -4.09 -4.28 -24.80
N PHE A 67 -5.17 -3.95 -24.08
CA PHE A 67 -6.53 -4.18 -24.55
C PHE A 67 -6.85 -3.35 -25.81
N GLY A 68 -6.39 -2.10 -25.89
CA GLY A 68 -6.52 -1.27 -27.08
C GLY A 68 -5.82 -1.88 -28.30
N ASP A 69 -4.70 -2.57 -28.06
CA ASP A 69 -3.92 -3.26 -29.09
C ASP A 69 -4.40 -4.70 -29.37
N ASN A 70 -5.47 -5.16 -28.72
CA ASN A 70 -5.98 -6.54 -28.79
C ASN A 70 -4.94 -7.63 -28.42
N LEU A 71 -4.02 -7.32 -27.51
CA LEU A 71 -2.94 -8.22 -27.06
C LEU A 71 -3.30 -9.04 -25.80
N ILE A 72 -4.44 -8.76 -25.18
CA ILE A 72 -4.94 -9.48 -23.99
C ILE A 72 -6.34 -10.01 -24.28
N ASP A 73 -6.55 -11.31 -24.04
CA ASP A 73 -7.87 -11.91 -24.10
C ASP A 73 -8.69 -11.51 -22.85
N PRO A 74 -9.90 -10.93 -23.01
CA PRO A 74 -10.76 -10.58 -21.88
C PRO A 74 -11.13 -11.75 -20.95
N GLN A 75 -11.22 -12.97 -21.47
CA GLN A 75 -11.49 -14.18 -20.69
C GLN A 75 -10.28 -14.55 -19.82
N GLU A 76 -9.07 -14.51 -20.39
CA GLU A 76 -7.82 -14.73 -19.65
C GLU A 76 -7.63 -13.67 -18.56
N TRP A 77 -7.94 -12.40 -18.86
CA TRP A 77 -7.91 -11.33 -17.87
C TRP A 77 -8.89 -11.57 -16.72
N ARG A 78 -10.15 -11.93 -17.03
CA ARG A 78 -11.14 -12.25 -16.01
C ARG A 78 -10.67 -13.42 -15.14
N TYR A 79 -10.15 -14.48 -15.77
CA TYR A 79 -9.62 -15.64 -15.08
C TYR A 79 -8.46 -15.27 -14.15
N PHE A 80 -7.53 -14.44 -14.60
CA PHE A 80 -6.43 -13.93 -13.77
C PHE A 80 -6.94 -13.21 -12.51
N LEU A 81 -8.07 -12.49 -12.58
CA LEU A 81 -8.64 -11.81 -11.41
C LEU A 81 -9.43 -12.75 -10.49
N THR A 82 -10.36 -13.53 -11.03
CA THR A 82 -11.32 -14.30 -10.22
C THR A 82 -10.91 -15.74 -9.95
N GLY A 83 -10.09 -16.34 -10.82
CA GLY A 83 -9.88 -17.78 -10.86
C GLY A 83 -11.10 -18.55 -11.40
N PRO A 84 -11.17 -19.88 -11.16
CA PRO A 84 -12.24 -20.74 -11.64
C PRO A 84 -13.59 -20.36 -11.02
N SER A 85 -14.65 -20.41 -11.83
CA SER A 85 -16.02 -20.12 -11.39
C SER A 85 -16.87 -21.36 -11.13
N ALA A 86 -16.44 -22.53 -11.61
CA ALA A 86 -17.16 -23.79 -11.46
C ALA A 86 -16.68 -24.57 -10.22
N GLU A 87 -17.57 -25.38 -9.66
CA GLU A 87 -17.16 -26.43 -8.71
C GLU A 87 -16.41 -27.51 -9.49
N ILE A 88 -15.17 -27.78 -9.06
CA ILE A 88 -14.26 -28.72 -9.71
C ILE A 88 -14.02 -29.88 -8.74
N ASP A 89 -14.23 -31.09 -9.24
CA ASP A 89 -13.91 -32.31 -8.52
C ASP A 89 -12.39 -32.45 -8.37
N ILE A 90 -11.94 -32.57 -7.12
CA ILE A 90 -10.51 -32.66 -6.79
C ILE A 90 -10.05 -34.10 -7.02
N VAL A 91 -9.06 -34.25 -7.89
CA VAL A 91 -8.37 -35.53 -8.13
C VAL A 91 -7.43 -35.84 -6.95
N PRO A 92 -7.20 -37.11 -6.59
CA PRO A 92 -6.25 -37.46 -5.54
C PRO A 92 -4.87 -36.82 -5.77
N ASN A 93 -4.26 -36.30 -4.71
CA ASN A 93 -2.98 -35.59 -4.79
C ASN A 93 -1.86 -36.52 -5.32
N PRO A 94 -1.33 -36.29 -6.54
CA PRO A 94 -0.22 -37.05 -7.09
C PRO A 94 1.15 -36.53 -6.59
N THR A 95 1.17 -35.40 -5.87
CA THR A 95 2.40 -34.70 -5.48
C THR A 95 2.87 -35.09 -4.08
N ASP A 96 4.18 -34.97 -3.88
CA ASP A 96 4.87 -35.17 -2.59
C ASP A 96 5.24 -33.85 -1.89
N TRP A 97 4.89 -32.71 -2.50
CA TRP A 97 5.34 -31.37 -2.08
C TRP A 97 4.20 -30.38 -1.81
N LEU A 98 2.95 -30.71 -2.18
CA LEU A 98 1.76 -29.98 -1.73
C LEU A 98 1.02 -30.80 -0.69
N ASP A 99 0.54 -30.16 0.37
CA ASP A 99 -0.43 -30.78 1.26
C ASP A 99 -1.81 -30.91 0.60
N GLU A 100 -2.76 -31.61 1.23
CA GLU A 100 -4.09 -31.84 0.65
C GLU A 100 -4.90 -30.54 0.44
N LEU A 101 -4.67 -29.51 1.25
CA LEU A 101 -5.39 -28.24 1.15
C LEU A 101 -4.81 -27.39 0.00
N GLU A 102 -3.49 -27.23 -0.04
CA GLU A 102 -2.76 -26.52 -1.09
C GLU A 102 -2.92 -27.21 -2.44
N TRP A 103 -2.92 -28.55 -2.47
CA TRP A 103 -3.23 -29.33 -3.67
C TRP A 103 -4.62 -29.01 -4.18
N ALA A 104 -5.64 -29.06 -3.32
CA ALA A 104 -7.02 -28.78 -3.72
C ALA A 104 -7.17 -27.37 -4.32
N GLU A 105 -6.54 -26.36 -3.72
CA GLU A 105 -6.58 -24.98 -4.24
C GLU A 105 -5.80 -24.83 -5.55
N THR A 106 -4.58 -25.36 -5.62
CA THR A 106 -3.72 -25.31 -6.81
C THR A 106 -4.37 -26.03 -7.99
N TYR A 107 -4.88 -27.25 -7.75
CA TYR A 107 -5.50 -28.06 -8.78
C TYR A 107 -6.77 -27.41 -9.33
N LYS A 108 -7.62 -26.81 -8.47
CA LYS A 108 -8.79 -26.04 -8.94
C LYS A 108 -8.39 -24.93 -9.91
N GLN A 109 -7.32 -24.19 -9.61
CA GLN A 109 -6.81 -23.15 -10.50
C GLN A 109 -6.25 -23.74 -11.80
N ILE A 110 -5.57 -24.88 -11.76
CA ILE A 110 -4.98 -25.49 -12.96
C ILE A 110 -6.04 -26.12 -13.86
N ASN A 111 -6.97 -26.88 -13.29
CA ASN A 111 -8.07 -27.48 -14.03
C ASN A 111 -9.00 -26.41 -14.62
N GLY A 112 -9.32 -25.35 -13.86
CA GLY A 112 -10.10 -24.23 -14.38
C GLY A 112 -9.44 -23.49 -15.55
N MET A 113 -8.10 -23.44 -15.59
CA MET A 113 -7.38 -22.85 -16.73
C MET A 113 -7.58 -23.66 -18.00
N ASN A 114 -7.83 -24.97 -17.91
CA ASN A 114 -8.01 -25.83 -19.07
C ASN A 114 -9.21 -25.42 -19.96
N GLU A 115 -10.17 -24.65 -19.41
CA GLU A 115 -11.28 -24.06 -20.17
C GLU A 115 -10.82 -22.97 -21.15
N LEU A 116 -9.66 -22.36 -20.92
CA LEU A 116 -9.10 -21.31 -21.76
C LEU A 116 -8.37 -21.92 -22.98
N PRO A 117 -8.59 -21.42 -24.21
CA PRO A 117 -8.03 -22.00 -25.42
C PRO A 117 -6.50 -22.18 -25.42
N ALA A 118 -5.75 -21.22 -24.85
CA ALA A 118 -4.30 -21.25 -24.79
C ALA A 118 -3.75 -22.33 -23.83
N PHE A 119 -4.54 -22.72 -22.84
CA PHE A 119 -4.14 -23.58 -21.71
C PHE A 119 -4.65 -25.01 -21.83
N LYS A 120 -5.30 -25.35 -22.95
CA LYS A 120 -5.84 -26.69 -23.15
C LYS A 120 -4.77 -27.78 -23.02
N GLY A 121 -4.99 -28.73 -22.11
CA GLY A 121 -4.10 -29.84 -21.75
C GLY A 121 -3.12 -29.55 -20.59
N ILE A 122 -3.19 -28.39 -19.94
CA ILE A 122 -2.26 -28.04 -18.85
C ILE A 122 -2.47 -28.87 -17.58
N ASP A 123 -3.69 -29.30 -17.32
CA ASP A 123 -4.06 -30.10 -16.16
C ASP A 123 -3.50 -31.52 -16.25
N GLU A 124 -3.70 -32.19 -17.37
CA GLU A 124 -3.12 -33.51 -17.66
C GLU A 124 -1.59 -33.45 -17.57
N TYR A 125 -0.97 -32.43 -18.17
CA TYR A 125 0.47 -32.22 -18.11
C TYR A 125 0.97 -31.96 -16.69
N PHE A 126 0.22 -31.20 -15.88
CA PHE A 126 0.58 -30.93 -14.49
C PHE A 126 0.54 -32.20 -13.65
N ILE A 127 -0.48 -33.05 -13.81
CA ILE A 127 -0.59 -34.34 -13.11
C ILE A 127 0.58 -35.26 -13.50
N GLU A 128 0.87 -35.40 -14.79
CA GLU A 128 1.91 -36.32 -15.28
C GLU A 128 3.33 -35.84 -14.92
N TYR A 129 3.59 -34.53 -15.01
CA TYR A 129 4.92 -33.93 -14.84
C TYR A 129 5.06 -33.04 -13.61
N HIS A 130 4.26 -33.27 -12.56
CA HIS A 130 4.20 -32.43 -11.35
C HIS A 130 5.58 -32.14 -10.71
N LYS A 131 6.53 -33.07 -10.79
CA LYS A 131 7.90 -32.90 -10.25
C LYS A 131 8.68 -31.78 -10.93
N ARG A 132 8.35 -31.44 -12.18
CA ARG A 132 9.01 -30.32 -12.88
C ARG A 132 8.55 -28.97 -12.33
N PHE A 133 7.29 -28.88 -11.90
CA PHE A 133 6.73 -27.67 -11.28
C PHE A 133 7.23 -27.45 -9.86
N LYS A 134 7.71 -28.51 -9.18
CA LYS A 134 8.38 -28.38 -7.88
C LYS A 134 9.56 -27.40 -7.90
N LYS A 135 10.31 -27.32 -9.00
CA LYS A 135 11.41 -26.34 -9.14
C LYS A 135 10.91 -24.88 -9.00
N ILE A 136 9.74 -24.59 -9.57
CA ILE A 136 9.11 -23.26 -9.47
C ILE A 136 8.59 -23.06 -8.05
N PHE A 137 7.95 -24.08 -7.48
CA PHE A 137 7.44 -24.03 -6.11
C PHE A 137 8.53 -23.77 -5.08
N ASP A 138 9.69 -24.45 -5.18
CA ASP A 138 10.80 -24.32 -4.24
C ASP A 138 11.67 -23.06 -4.48
N SER A 139 11.53 -22.38 -5.62
CA SER A 139 12.42 -21.26 -5.98
C SER A 139 12.04 -19.96 -5.23
N PRO A 140 12.98 -19.26 -4.58
CA PRO A 140 12.70 -17.95 -3.98
C PRO A 140 12.32 -16.90 -5.04
N ASN A 141 12.79 -17.07 -6.28
CA ASN A 141 12.51 -16.19 -7.42
C ASN A 141 11.63 -16.89 -8.46
N ALA A 142 10.54 -17.53 -8.02
CA ALA A 142 9.64 -18.30 -8.88
C ALA A 142 9.10 -17.53 -10.11
N HIS A 143 8.99 -16.21 -10.03
CA HIS A 143 8.55 -15.34 -11.11
C HIS A 143 9.57 -15.16 -12.25
N GLU A 144 10.82 -15.59 -12.05
CA GLU A 144 11.89 -15.59 -13.05
C GLU A 144 12.16 -16.99 -13.64
N GLU A 145 11.61 -18.04 -13.01
CA GLU A 145 11.81 -19.41 -13.45
C GLU A 145 11.00 -19.72 -14.72
N PRO A 146 11.58 -20.41 -15.73
CA PRO A 146 10.86 -20.79 -16.92
C PRO A 146 9.82 -21.88 -16.61
N LEU A 147 8.69 -21.85 -17.32
CA LEU A 147 7.69 -22.92 -17.21
C LEU A 147 8.23 -24.25 -17.75
N PRO A 148 7.76 -25.41 -17.26
CA PRO A 148 8.28 -26.69 -17.73
C PRO A 148 7.82 -27.06 -19.15
N GLY A 149 8.77 -27.42 -20.01
CA GLY A 149 8.48 -27.97 -21.34
C GLY A 149 7.89 -26.94 -22.30
N GLU A 150 6.94 -27.37 -23.13
CA GLU A 150 6.37 -26.52 -24.20
C GLU A 150 5.62 -25.28 -23.69
N TRP A 151 5.17 -25.30 -22.43
CA TRP A 151 4.43 -24.19 -21.83
C TRP A 151 5.23 -22.90 -21.72
N ASN A 152 6.57 -22.98 -21.66
CA ASN A 152 7.40 -21.78 -21.65
C ASN A 152 7.41 -21.06 -23.01
N ASP A 153 7.33 -21.79 -24.11
CA ASP A 153 7.44 -21.23 -25.46
C ASP A 153 6.06 -20.95 -26.06
N LYS A 154 5.05 -21.74 -25.67
CA LYS A 154 3.65 -21.59 -26.09
C LYS A 154 2.97 -20.37 -25.47
N LEU A 155 3.25 -20.07 -24.19
CA LEU A 155 2.55 -19.02 -23.45
C LEU A 155 3.28 -17.69 -23.51
N ASN A 156 2.53 -16.60 -23.65
CA ASN A 156 3.06 -15.24 -23.52
C ASN A 156 3.29 -14.85 -22.03
N SER A 157 3.95 -13.73 -21.77
CA SER A 157 4.28 -13.29 -20.41
C SER A 157 3.06 -13.14 -19.50
N PHE A 158 1.92 -12.68 -20.01
CA PHE A 158 0.68 -12.58 -19.22
C PHE A 158 0.13 -13.96 -18.87
N GLN A 159 0.06 -14.86 -19.84
CA GLN A 159 -0.40 -16.24 -19.65
C GLN A 159 0.48 -17.01 -18.67
N LYS A 160 1.81 -16.79 -18.69
CA LYS A 160 2.74 -17.35 -17.70
C LYS A 160 2.43 -16.89 -16.28
N MET A 161 2.01 -15.64 -16.10
CA MET A 161 1.58 -15.14 -14.78
C MET A 161 0.33 -15.84 -14.26
N ILE A 162 -0.59 -16.26 -15.14
CA ILE A 162 -1.77 -17.03 -14.72
C ILE A 162 -1.33 -18.38 -14.13
N VAL A 163 -0.39 -19.09 -14.79
CA VAL A 163 0.18 -20.35 -14.26
C VAL A 163 0.92 -20.12 -12.95
N LEU A 164 1.74 -19.07 -12.87
CA LEU A 164 2.46 -18.71 -11.65
C LEU A 164 1.49 -18.44 -10.50
N LYS A 165 0.36 -17.78 -10.74
CA LYS A 165 -0.65 -17.46 -9.71
C LYS A 165 -1.18 -18.72 -9.04
N SER A 166 -1.33 -19.80 -9.80
CA SER A 166 -1.85 -21.08 -9.30
C SER A 166 -0.90 -21.78 -8.33
N ILE A 167 0.42 -21.61 -8.49
CA ILE A 167 1.44 -22.36 -7.74
C ILE A 167 2.14 -21.47 -6.69
N ARG A 168 2.45 -20.22 -7.05
CA ARG A 168 3.21 -19.25 -6.26
C ARG A 168 2.55 -17.88 -6.33
N SER A 169 1.35 -17.80 -5.76
CA SER A 169 0.57 -16.55 -5.69
C SER A 169 1.31 -15.42 -4.95
N ASP A 170 2.24 -15.74 -4.06
CA ASP A 170 3.12 -14.78 -3.40
C ASP A 170 4.04 -14.03 -4.37
N LYS A 171 4.40 -14.60 -5.53
CA LYS A 171 5.32 -13.93 -6.47
C LYS A 171 4.61 -13.12 -7.56
N ILE A 172 3.29 -12.96 -7.47
CA ILE A 172 2.50 -12.25 -8.48
C ILE A 172 2.79 -10.76 -8.49
N VAL A 173 3.03 -10.12 -7.33
CA VAL A 173 3.41 -8.70 -7.29
C VAL A 173 4.73 -8.47 -8.05
N ASN A 174 5.73 -9.32 -7.85
CA ASN A 174 6.99 -9.24 -8.59
C ASN A 174 6.80 -9.53 -10.09
N ALA A 175 5.97 -10.53 -10.42
CA ALA A 175 5.66 -10.85 -11.81
C ALA A 175 4.94 -9.68 -12.52
N ILE A 176 4.04 -8.97 -11.83
CA ILE A 176 3.40 -7.74 -12.33
C ILE A 176 4.45 -6.65 -12.57
N GLN A 177 5.42 -6.46 -11.66
CA GLN A 177 6.51 -5.50 -11.87
C GLN A 177 7.30 -5.84 -13.14
N ASN A 178 7.72 -7.10 -13.30
CA ASN A 178 8.43 -7.55 -14.50
C ASN A 178 7.60 -7.35 -15.77
N TYR A 179 6.30 -7.65 -15.71
CA TYR A 179 5.37 -7.47 -16.83
C TYR A 179 5.23 -5.99 -17.23
N VAL A 180 5.09 -5.08 -16.27
CA VAL A 180 5.05 -3.63 -16.54
C VAL A 180 6.37 -3.16 -17.16
N VAL A 181 7.51 -3.61 -16.63
CA VAL A 181 8.84 -3.27 -17.16
C VAL A 181 8.99 -3.76 -18.59
N GLU A 182 8.56 -4.98 -18.89
CA GLU A 182 8.61 -5.57 -20.24
C GLU A 182 7.76 -4.78 -21.24
N LYS A 183 6.55 -4.34 -20.84
CA LYS A 183 5.57 -3.78 -21.77
C LYS A 183 5.65 -2.27 -21.95
N ILE A 184 5.85 -1.50 -20.87
CA ILE A 184 5.86 -0.04 -20.91
C ILE A 184 7.12 0.58 -20.30
N GLY A 185 7.97 -0.21 -19.64
CA GLY A 185 9.30 0.20 -19.21
C GLY A 185 9.48 0.47 -17.72
N HIS A 186 10.73 0.56 -17.29
CA HIS A 186 11.12 0.66 -15.87
C HIS A 186 10.57 1.89 -15.14
N LYS A 187 10.33 3.00 -15.85
CA LYS A 187 9.83 4.25 -15.26
C LYS A 187 8.45 4.11 -14.62
N PHE A 188 7.69 3.07 -14.95
CA PHE A 188 6.33 2.85 -14.46
C PHE A 188 6.25 2.00 -13.19
N ILE A 189 7.38 1.49 -12.69
CA ILE A 189 7.47 0.79 -11.40
C ILE A 189 8.17 1.62 -10.33
N GLU A 190 8.89 2.67 -10.72
CA GLU A 190 9.53 3.60 -9.80
C GLU A 190 8.63 4.82 -9.59
N PRO A 191 8.02 5.00 -8.40
CA PRO A 191 7.16 6.13 -8.16
C PRO A 191 7.95 7.44 -8.24
N PRO A 192 7.38 8.50 -8.82
CA PRO A 192 8.04 9.80 -8.89
C PRO A 192 8.27 10.37 -7.47
N VAL A 193 9.40 11.05 -7.29
CA VAL A 193 9.70 11.74 -6.03
C VAL A 193 8.67 12.85 -5.81
N PHE A 194 8.21 12.98 -4.56
CA PHE A 194 7.31 14.07 -4.18
C PHE A 194 7.97 15.43 -4.41
N ASP A 195 7.36 16.26 -5.26
CA ASP A 195 7.82 17.62 -5.58
C ASP A 195 6.68 18.63 -5.44
N LEU A 196 6.78 19.44 -4.38
CA LEU A 196 5.81 20.50 -4.09
C LEU A 196 5.90 21.67 -5.08
N LYS A 197 7.08 21.96 -5.64
CA LYS A 197 7.26 23.00 -6.69
C LYS A 197 6.57 22.61 -7.99
N LYS A 198 6.71 21.35 -8.41
CA LYS A 198 5.98 20.83 -9.59
C LYS A 198 4.47 20.92 -9.36
N SER A 199 4.00 20.47 -8.20
CA SER A 199 2.59 20.49 -7.84
C SER A 199 1.99 21.90 -7.78
N TYR A 200 2.76 22.87 -7.28
CA TYR A 200 2.36 24.26 -7.24
C TYR A 200 2.22 24.89 -8.64
N ARG A 201 3.14 24.56 -9.56
CA ARG A 201 3.11 25.05 -10.95
C ARG A 201 1.89 24.55 -11.71
N ASP A 202 1.43 23.34 -11.40
CA ASP A 202 0.22 22.78 -11.98
C ASP A 202 -1.05 23.45 -11.43
N SER A 203 -0.94 24.24 -10.35
CA SER A 203 -2.05 24.92 -9.67
C SER A 203 -2.17 26.40 -10.01
N ASN A 204 -3.37 26.95 -9.85
CA ASN A 204 -3.63 28.38 -10.02
C ASN A 204 -4.60 28.91 -8.95
N HIS A 205 -4.92 30.20 -8.99
CA HIS A 205 -5.85 30.87 -8.06
C HIS A 205 -7.28 30.28 -7.98
N LYS A 206 -7.72 29.51 -8.97
CA LYS A 206 -9.03 28.84 -9.03
C LYS A 206 -8.96 27.35 -8.69
N MET A 207 -7.76 26.78 -8.63
CA MET A 207 -7.54 25.37 -8.35
C MET A 207 -6.83 25.21 -7.01
N PRO A 208 -7.51 24.70 -5.97
CA PRO A 208 -6.87 24.40 -4.69
C PRO A 208 -5.83 23.28 -4.78
N LEU A 209 -4.92 23.27 -3.81
CA LEU A 209 -4.00 22.17 -3.56
C LEU A 209 -4.45 21.38 -2.34
N ILE A 210 -4.42 20.04 -2.43
CA ILE A 210 -4.87 19.15 -1.36
C ILE A 210 -3.75 18.19 -0.97
N PHE A 211 -3.31 18.28 0.28
CA PHE A 211 -2.52 17.24 0.93
C PHE A 211 -3.45 16.15 1.45
N ILE A 212 -3.38 14.98 0.83
CA ILE A 212 -4.04 13.76 1.28
C ILE A 212 -3.09 13.05 2.24
N LEU A 213 -3.47 12.96 3.51
CA LEU A 213 -2.58 12.51 4.58
C LEU A 213 -2.79 11.04 4.90
N SER A 214 -1.68 10.34 5.14
CA SER A 214 -1.69 9.07 5.89
C SER A 214 -1.66 9.34 7.40
N SER A 215 -2.04 8.34 8.19
CA SER A 215 -2.03 8.45 9.65
C SER A 215 -0.62 8.80 10.17
N GLY A 216 -0.54 9.86 10.99
CA GLY A 216 0.72 10.30 11.59
C GLY A 216 1.62 11.17 10.69
N THR A 217 1.11 11.67 9.56
CA THR A 217 1.81 12.66 8.71
C THR A 217 1.21 14.05 8.86
N ASP A 218 2.06 15.08 8.85
CA ASP A 218 1.66 16.49 8.90
C ASP A 218 2.42 17.33 7.85
N PRO A 219 1.73 17.96 6.89
CA PRO A 219 2.35 18.74 5.82
C PRO A 219 2.74 20.17 6.25
N VAL A 220 2.42 20.61 7.49
CA VAL A 220 2.59 22.02 7.90
C VAL A 220 4.03 22.49 7.84
N ALA A 221 4.99 21.62 8.18
CA ALA A 221 6.42 21.93 8.10
C ALA A 221 6.87 22.12 6.64
N ASP A 222 6.51 21.18 5.76
CA ASP A 222 6.82 21.23 4.33
C ASP A 222 6.17 22.45 3.65
N PHE A 223 4.90 22.71 3.96
CA PHE A 223 4.17 23.91 3.51
C PHE A 223 4.85 25.20 3.97
N SER A 224 5.27 25.26 5.23
CA SER A 224 5.91 26.46 5.78
C SER A 224 7.27 26.73 5.15
N LYS A 225 8.09 25.69 4.97
CA LYS A 225 9.36 25.78 4.24
C LYS A 225 9.13 26.28 2.81
N PHE A 226 8.14 25.72 2.12
CA PHE A 226 7.80 26.12 0.76
C PHE A 226 7.28 27.56 0.65
N ALA A 227 6.47 28.00 1.61
CA ALA A 227 6.01 29.38 1.68
C ALA A 227 7.16 30.37 1.90
N THR A 228 8.20 29.98 2.66
CA THR A 228 9.43 30.77 2.78
C THR A 228 10.21 30.82 1.46
N GLU A 229 10.33 29.69 0.75
CA GLU A 229 11.01 29.65 -0.56
C GLU A 229 10.31 30.48 -1.64
N MET A 230 9.00 30.74 -1.49
CA MET A 230 8.18 31.53 -2.42
C MET A 230 7.89 32.95 -1.93
N ASP A 231 8.59 33.43 -0.88
CA ASP A 231 8.38 34.75 -0.26
C ASP A 231 6.94 35.03 0.20
N MET A 232 6.18 33.98 0.51
CA MET A 232 4.78 34.03 0.97
C MET A 232 4.63 33.80 2.47
N ASN A 233 5.73 33.70 3.22
CA ASN A 233 5.70 33.37 4.64
C ASN A 233 4.98 34.41 5.51
N GLU A 234 5.06 35.70 5.15
CA GLU A 234 4.30 36.79 5.80
C GLU A 234 2.89 36.99 5.20
N ARG A 235 2.63 36.36 4.05
CA ARG A 235 1.37 36.42 3.29
C ARG A 235 0.64 35.06 3.29
N LYS A 236 0.75 34.31 4.39
CA LYS A 236 0.00 33.07 4.60
C LYS A 236 -0.79 33.14 5.90
N ASP A 237 -2.01 32.60 5.86
CA ASP A 237 -2.85 32.43 7.04
C ASP A 237 -3.28 30.95 7.12
N SER A 238 -3.24 30.37 8.33
CA SER A 238 -3.57 28.96 8.55
C SER A 238 -4.62 28.78 9.63
N ILE A 239 -5.56 27.86 9.44
CA ILE A 239 -6.56 27.49 10.43
C ILE A 239 -6.73 25.97 10.46
N SER A 240 -6.73 25.38 11.66
CA SER A 240 -7.13 23.98 11.83
C SER A 240 -8.64 23.89 11.99
N LEU A 241 -9.28 23.11 11.14
CA LEU A 241 -10.72 22.89 11.16
C LEU A 241 -11.08 21.91 12.28
N GLY A 242 -12.10 22.30 13.03
CA GLY A 242 -12.65 21.59 14.18
C GLY A 242 -14.00 22.21 14.54
N GLN A 243 -14.59 21.78 15.65
CA GLN A 243 -15.92 22.24 16.05
C GLN A 243 -15.96 23.78 16.17
N GLY A 244 -16.85 24.43 15.41
CA GLY A 244 -17.06 25.88 15.45
C GLY A 244 -16.10 26.74 14.63
N MET A 245 -15.10 26.17 13.93
CA MET A 245 -14.10 26.95 13.18
C MET A 245 -14.55 27.37 11.77
N ALA A 246 -15.63 26.79 11.26
CA ALA A 246 -16.15 27.01 9.90
C ALA A 246 -16.29 28.50 9.51
N LYS A 247 -16.99 29.30 10.32
CA LYS A 247 -17.21 30.73 10.02
C LYS A 247 -15.91 31.53 9.96
N ARG A 248 -14.92 31.18 10.79
CA ARG A 248 -13.61 31.83 10.81
C ARG A 248 -12.80 31.46 9.56
N ALA A 249 -12.87 30.19 9.15
CA ALA A 249 -12.26 29.73 7.90
C ALA A 249 -12.86 30.46 6.69
N GLU A 250 -14.18 30.58 6.60
CA GLU A 250 -14.85 31.30 5.50
C GLU A 250 -14.49 32.79 5.44
N LYS A 251 -14.28 33.43 6.59
CA LYS A 251 -13.78 34.82 6.64
C LYS A 251 -12.34 34.89 6.14
N MET A 252 -11.46 34.02 6.65
CA MET A 252 -10.05 33.98 6.26
C MET A 252 -9.88 33.75 4.75
N ILE A 253 -10.69 32.87 4.15
CA ILE A 253 -10.67 32.61 2.70
C ILE A 253 -11.05 33.89 1.94
N ARG A 254 -12.14 34.55 2.30
CA ARG A 254 -12.58 35.79 1.65
C ARG A 254 -11.54 36.90 1.73
N ASP A 255 -10.96 37.10 2.92
CA ASP A 255 -9.90 38.10 3.12
C ASP A 255 -8.66 37.75 2.27
N SER A 256 -8.32 36.46 2.16
CA SER A 256 -7.18 35.97 1.35
C SER A 256 -7.40 36.10 -0.15
N GLN A 257 -8.64 35.87 -0.63
CA GLN A 257 -9.01 36.02 -2.04
C GLN A 257 -8.80 37.44 -2.55
N VAL A 258 -9.10 38.45 -1.72
CA VAL A 258 -8.92 39.87 -2.05
C VAL A 258 -7.46 40.29 -1.91
N SER A 259 -6.78 39.85 -0.84
CA SER A 259 -5.41 40.28 -0.52
C SER A 259 -4.30 39.46 -1.21
N GLY A 260 -4.65 38.40 -1.95
CA GLY A 260 -3.66 37.55 -2.62
C GLY A 260 -2.81 36.70 -1.67
N LYS A 261 -3.32 36.43 -0.46
CA LYS A 261 -2.64 35.59 0.52
C LYS A 261 -2.86 34.11 0.26
N TRP A 262 -1.99 33.27 0.81
CA TRP A 262 -2.20 31.83 0.86
C TRP A 262 -3.02 31.45 2.09
N CYS A 263 -4.01 30.58 1.91
CA CYS A 263 -4.80 30.07 3.03
C CYS A 263 -4.59 28.57 3.20
N LEU A 264 -4.19 28.13 4.39
CA LEU A 264 -4.08 26.71 4.75
C LEU A 264 -5.24 26.30 5.67
N LEU A 265 -6.07 25.38 5.19
CA LEU A 265 -7.13 24.74 5.95
C LEU A 265 -6.67 23.36 6.40
N ALA A 266 -6.32 23.23 7.67
CA ALA A 266 -5.85 21.97 8.24
C ALA A 266 -7.02 21.07 8.65
N ASN A 267 -6.85 19.74 8.54
CA ASN A 267 -7.78 18.74 9.05
C ASN A 267 -9.23 18.84 8.55
N CYS A 268 -9.43 19.07 7.25
CA CYS A 268 -10.77 19.25 6.67
C CYS A 268 -11.72 18.10 7.00
N HIS A 269 -11.26 16.84 6.97
CA HIS A 269 -12.04 15.65 7.34
C HIS A 269 -12.71 15.71 8.73
N LEU A 270 -12.22 16.52 9.68
CA LEU A 270 -12.83 16.69 11.00
C LEU A 270 -14.09 17.56 10.98
N SER A 271 -14.32 18.34 9.92
CA SER A 271 -15.44 19.27 9.78
C SER A 271 -16.41 18.85 8.67
N ILE A 272 -16.97 17.64 8.80
CA ILE A 272 -17.88 17.03 7.80
C ILE A 272 -19.06 17.96 7.47
N SER A 273 -19.66 18.61 8.46
CA SER A 273 -20.81 19.51 8.25
C SER A 273 -20.50 20.77 7.44
N TRP A 274 -19.21 21.13 7.31
CA TRP A 274 -18.76 22.29 6.55
C TRP A 274 -18.40 21.95 5.09
N MET A 275 -18.24 20.67 4.75
CA MET A 275 -17.87 20.23 3.40
C MET A 275 -18.77 20.79 2.28
N PRO A 276 -20.11 20.87 2.43
CA PRO A 276 -20.96 21.49 1.41
C PRO A 276 -20.74 23.00 1.24
N SER A 277 -20.23 23.69 2.25
CA SER A 277 -19.82 25.09 2.13
C SER A 277 -18.47 25.21 1.44
N LEU A 278 -17.50 24.34 1.77
CA LEU A 278 -16.22 24.26 1.09
C LEU A 278 -16.41 24.06 -0.42
N GLU A 279 -17.28 23.12 -0.81
CA GLU A 279 -17.65 22.86 -2.20
C GLU A 279 -18.11 24.14 -2.92
N ARG A 280 -19.09 24.84 -2.35
CA ARG A 280 -19.59 26.12 -2.91
C ARG A 280 -18.53 27.20 -3.00
N ILE A 281 -17.61 27.27 -2.04
CA ILE A 281 -16.51 28.24 -2.04
C ILE A 281 -15.53 27.96 -3.18
N VAL A 282 -15.18 26.68 -3.39
CA VAL A 282 -14.25 26.27 -4.44
C VAL A 282 -14.88 26.47 -5.83
N GLU A 283 -16.16 26.15 -5.99
CA GLU A 283 -16.90 26.39 -7.24
C GLU A 283 -17.05 27.88 -7.57
N ALA A 284 -17.10 28.74 -6.55
CA ALA A 284 -17.19 30.20 -6.72
C ALA A 284 -15.84 30.86 -7.08
N LEU A 285 -14.72 30.15 -7.09
CA LEU A 285 -13.44 30.71 -7.48
C LEU A 285 -13.43 31.04 -8.98
N ASN A 286 -13.35 32.33 -9.30
CA ASN A 286 -13.40 32.87 -10.65
C ASN A 286 -12.17 33.76 -10.93
N ASP A 287 -12.15 34.44 -12.08
CA ASP A 287 -11.05 35.33 -12.48
C ASP A 287 -11.00 36.66 -11.70
N GLU A 288 -11.98 36.93 -10.82
CA GLU A 288 -11.98 38.11 -9.93
C GLU A 288 -11.11 37.89 -8.67
N VAL A 289 -10.72 36.64 -8.40
CA VAL A 289 -9.82 36.30 -7.30
C VAL A 289 -8.41 36.78 -7.62
N HIS A 290 -7.68 37.27 -6.60
CA HIS A 290 -6.32 37.76 -6.79
C HIS A 290 -5.39 36.66 -7.39
N PRO A 291 -4.57 36.95 -8.43
CA PRO A 291 -3.74 35.94 -9.11
C PRO A 291 -2.77 35.15 -8.21
N ASP A 292 -2.22 35.79 -7.17
CA ASP A 292 -1.33 35.14 -6.19
C ASP A 292 -2.05 34.27 -5.15
N PHE A 293 -3.38 34.38 -5.03
CA PHE A 293 -4.15 33.63 -4.05
C PHE A 293 -3.95 32.12 -4.28
N ARG A 294 -3.76 31.36 -3.20
CA ARG A 294 -3.71 29.90 -3.25
C ARG A 294 -4.41 29.32 -2.04
N MET A 295 -5.29 28.36 -2.30
CA MET A 295 -5.98 27.60 -1.27
C MET A 295 -5.30 26.25 -1.08
N TRP A 296 -4.89 25.97 0.15
CA TRP A 296 -4.25 24.74 0.57
C TRP A 296 -5.16 24.01 1.55
N LEU A 297 -5.45 22.76 1.26
CA LEU A 297 -6.30 21.90 2.08
C LEU A 297 -5.48 20.72 2.59
N THR A 298 -5.75 20.26 3.80
CA THR A 298 -5.19 19.00 4.30
C THR A 298 -6.32 18.11 4.78
N SER A 299 -6.27 16.83 4.43
CA SER A 299 -7.31 15.89 4.85
C SER A 299 -6.81 14.45 4.84
N MET A 300 -7.20 13.67 5.84
CA MET A 300 -7.25 12.22 5.68
C MET A 300 -8.36 11.86 4.66
N PRO A 301 -8.27 10.70 3.99
CA PRO A 301 -9.34 10.21 3.13
C PRO A 301 -10.67 10.18 3.84
N SER A 302 -11.69 10.79 3.24
CA SER A 302 -13.06 10.78 3.76
C SER A 302 -14.05 10.61 2.62
N PRO A 303 -15.04 9.70 2.74
CA PRO A 303 -16.08 9.53 1.74
C PRO A 303 -17.03 10.74 1.67
N LYS A 304 -17.00 11.62 2.68
CA LYS A 304 -17.80 12.86 2.74
C LYS A 304 -17.07 14.07 2.17
N PHE A 305 -15.82 13.93 1.74
CA PHE A 305 -15.09 15.02 1.11
C PHE A 305 -15.72 15.33 -0.27
N PRO A 306 -15.99 16.60 -0.62
CA PRO A 306 -16.71 16.93 -1.85
C PRO A 306 -15.99 16.45 -3.11
N VAL A 307 -16.72 15.74 -3.97
CA VAL A 307 -16.17 15.17 -5.21
C VAL A 307 -15.77 16.27 -6.18
N SER A 308 -16.59 17.31 -6.34
CA SER A 308 -16.31 18.49 -7.17
C SER A 308 -14.98 19.17 -6.79
N THR A 309 -14.73 19.35 -5.49
CA THR A 309 -13.48 19.92 -4.97
C THR A 309 -12.30 19.01 -5.29
N LEU A 310 -12.43 17.69 -5.16
CA LEU A 310 -11.37 16.75 -5.54
C LEU A 310 -11.11 16.75 -7.06
N GLN A 311 -12.16 16.89 -7.87
CA GLN A 311 -12.05 16.95 -9.33
C GLN A 311 -11.38 18.23 -9.81
N ASN A 312 -11.60 19.36 -9.13
CA ASN A 312 -11.02 20.66 -9.43
C ASN A 312 -9.89 21.04 -8.45
N SER A 313 -8.95 20.13 -8.20
CA SER A 313 -7.79 20.40 -7.34
C SER A 313 -6.57 19.59 -7.75
N VAL A 314 -5.39 20.11 -7.36
CA VAL A 314 -4.13 19.34 -7.39
C VAL A 314 -4.06 18.52 -6.12
N LYS A 315 -4.04 17.19 -6.26
CA LYS A 315 -3.94 16.26 -5.12
C LYS A 315 -2.50 15.76 -4.96
N MET A 316 -2.07 15.67 -3.71
CA MET A 316 -0.76 15.19 -3.32
C MET A 316 -0.90 14.28 -2.11
N THR A 317 -0.49 13.04 -2.22
CA THR A 317 -0.43 12.14 -1.07
C THR A 317 0.86 12.35 -0.29
N LEU A 318 0.73 12.54 1.02
CA LEU A 318 1.85 12.61 1.94
C LEU A 318 1.88 11.34 2.78
N GLU A 319 2.81 10.46 2.45
CA GLU A 319 3.07 9.21 3.16
C GLU A 319 4.56 9.02 3.44
N PRO A 320 4.91 8.25 4.49
CA PRO A 320 6.25 7.70 4.60
C PRO A 320 6.59 6.88 3.35
N PRO A 321 7.81 6.99 2.81
CA PRO A 321 8.20 6.19 1.65
C PRO A 321 8.16 4.70 2.02
N GLN A 322 7.61 3.87 1.14
CA GLN A 322 7.63 2.43 1.31
C GLN A 322 8.90 1.85 0.65
N GLY A 323 9.60 0.96 1.36
CA GLY A 323 10.80 0.31 0.86
C GLY A 323 12.08 0.88 1.45
N LEU A 324 12.94 -0.01 1.95
CA LEU A 324 14.21 0.29 2.60
C LEU A 324 15.07 1.28 1.79
N ARG A 325 15.24 1.03 0.49
CA ARG A 325 16.01 1.90 -0.42
C ARG A 325 15.39 3.29 -0.56
N ALA A 326 14.08 3.38 -0.77
CA ALA A 326 13.38 4.65 -0.94
C ALA A 326 13.42 5.49 0.34
N ASN A 327 13.28 4.83 1.49
CA ASN A 327 13.36 5.44 2.81
C ASN A 327 14.73 6.07 3.08
N LEU A 328 15.80 5.28 2.93
CA LEU A 328 17.17 5.74 3.09
C LEU A 328 17.50 6.89 2.13
N ARG A 329 17.11 6.75 0.86
CA ARG A 329 17.35 7.78 -0.16
C ARG A 329 16.66 9.09 0.21
N ARG A 330 15.41 9.03 0.67
CA ARG A 330 14.66 10.21 1.13
C ARG A 330 15.36 10.87 2.32
N SER A 331 15.79 10.11 3.34
CA SER A 331 16.51 10.68 4.48
C SER A 331 17.79 11.39 4.02
N TYR A 332 18.62 10.73 3.21
CA TYR A 332 19.90 11.29 2.76
C TYR A 332 19.75 12.47 1.80
N MET A 333 18.67 12.56 1.01
CA MET A 333 18.38 13.73 0.18
C MET A 333 18.04 14.98 1.01
N THR A 334 17.64 14.84 2.28
CA THR A 334 17.34 15.98 3.16
C THR A 334 18.58 16.56 3.86
N PHE A 335 19.65 15.78 3.96
CA PHE A 335 20.90 16.22 4.59
C PHE A 335 21.74 17.00 3.57
N ASP A 336 22.68 17.80 4.05
CA ASP A 336 23.72 18.40 3.23
C ASP A 336 25.11 18.07 3.81
N ASP A 337 26.17 18.21 3.00
CA ASP A 337 27.53 17.95 3.46
C ASP A 337 27.94 18.86 4.63
N ARG A 338 27.32 20.03 4.78
CA ARG A 338 27.59 20.92 5.92
C ARG A 338 27.07 20.31 7.22
N GLU A 339 25.85 19.78 7.21
CA GLU A 339 25.24 19.10 8.34
C GLU A 339 26.00 17.81 8.68
N LEU A 340 26.38 17.02 7.67
CA LEU A 340 27.14 15.78 7.84
C LEU A 340 28.54 16.00 8.44
N ASN A 341 29.13 17.18 8.25
CA ASN A 341 30.42 17.57 8.83
C ASN A 341 30.29 18.53 10.03
N SER A 342 29.09 18.69 10.59
CA SER A 342 28.81 19.72 11.61
C SER A 342 29.19 19.33 13.05
N CYS A 343 29.72 18.13 13.26
CA CYS A 343 30.07 17.56 14.57
C CYS A 343 31.59 17.46 14.71
N ASN A 344 32.11 17.62 15.94
CA ASN A 344 33.54 17.52 16.25
C ASN A 344 34.11 16.15 15.84
N LYS A 345 33.29 15.10 15.97
CA LYS A 345 33.59 13.71 15.58
C LYS A 345 32.84 13.34 14.29
N ALA A 346 33.15 14.04 13.20
CA ALA A 346 32.39 13.96 11.95
C ALA A 346 32.30 12.54 11.35
N ASN A 347 33.36 11.74 11.48
CA ASN A 347 33.40 10.39 10.92
C ASN A 347 32.45 9.44 11.69
N GLU A 348 32.50 9.50 13.01
CA GLU A 348 31.65 8.76 13.94
C GLU A 348 30.20 9.19 13.77
N PHE A 349 29.94 10.49 13.66
CA PHE A 349 28.62 11.05 13.41
C PHE A 349 28.01 10.50 12.12
N LYS A 350 28.74 10.54 11.00
CA LYS A 350 28.25 10.03 9.71
C LYS A 350 27.90 8.54 9.76
N LYS A 351 28.73 7.72 10.41
CA LYS A 351 28.47 6.28 10.55
C LYS A 351 27.29 5.96 11.45
N LEU A 352 27.21 6.59 12.62
CA LEU A 352 26.10 6.39 13.55
C LEU A 352 24.78 6.96 13.00
N LEU A 353 24.84 8.08 12.28
CA LEU A 353 23.68 8.64 11.59
C LEU A 353 23.16 7.67 10.52
N PHE A 354 24.04 7.05 9.73
CA PHE A 354 23.64 6.00 8.80
C PHE A 354 22.95 4.84 9.54
N GLY A 355 23.48 4.42 10.69
CA GLY A 355 22.86 3.43 11.57
C GLY A 355 21.44 3.81 12.02
N PHE A 356 21.23 5.06 12.47
CA PHE A 356 19.90 5.55 12.83
C PHE A 356 18.94 5.65 11.63
N CYS A 357 19.41 6.09 10.46
CA CYS A 357 18.60 6.12 9.25
C CYS A 357 18.19 4.71 8.80
N PHE A 358 19.11 3.75 8.90
CA PHE A 358 18.83 2.35 8.58
C PHE A 358 17.86 1.73 9.59
N PHE A 359 18.07 1.94 10.89
CA PHE A 359 17.12 1.57 11.94
C PHE A 359 15.72 2.14 11.64
N HIS A 360 15.63 3.44 11.33
CA HIS A 360 14.37 4.11 11.02
C HIS A 360 13.63 3.47 9.84
N ALA A 361 14.35 3.19 8.75
CA ALA A 361 13.80 2.52 7.60
C ALA A 361 13.32 1.10 7.93
N ILE A 362 14.10 0.34 8.71
CA ILE A 362 13.74 -1.01 9.15
C ILE A 362 12.48 -1.02 10.01
N VAL A 363 12.39 -0.19 11.04
CA VAL A 363 11.21 -0.20 11.93
C VAL A 363 9.94 0.24 11.20
N GLN A 364 10.05 1.15 10.22
CA GLN A 364 8.93 1.57 9.38
C GLN A 364 8.47 0.47 8.43
N ASP A 365 9.39 -0.14 7.68
CA ASP A 365 9.06 -1.16 6.68
C ASP A 365 8.65 -2.48 7.31
N ARG A 366 9.16 -2.81 8.51
CA ARG A 366 8.80 -4.05 9.23
C ARG A 366 7.28 -4.14 9.48
N ARG A 367 6.55 -3.02 9.48
CA ARG A 367 5.07 -2.98 9.56
C ARG A 367 4.38 -3.71 8.41
N LYS A 368 5.04 -3.89 7.27
CA LYS A 368 4.49 -4.63 6.12
C LYS A 368 4.16 -6.08 6.47
N PHE A 369 4.94 -6.69 7.36
CA PHE A 369 4.77 -8.08 7.78
C PHE A 369 3.66 -8.30 8.83
N GLY A 370 2.81 -7.29 9.08
CA GLY A 370 1.71 -7.38 10.03
C GLY A 370 2.18 -7.82 11.43
N PRO A 371 1.46 -8.74 12.10
CA PRO A 371 1.79 -9.24 13.43
C PRO A 371 3.18 -9.90 13.55
N ILE A 372 3.75 -10.43 12.46
CA ILE A 372 5.09 -11.01 12.45
C ILE A 372 6.16 -9.91 12.55
N GLY A 373 5.84 -8.74 11.99
CA GLY A 373 6.68 -7.56 12.07
C GLY A 373 6.57 -6.86 13.42
N TRP A 374 5.34 -6.52 13.80
CA TRP A 374 4.98 -5.84 15.05
C TRP A 374 3.61 -6.33 15.53
N ASN A 375 3.44 -6.56 16.82
CA ASN A 375 2.13 -6.95 17.36
C ASN A 375 1.08 -5.85 17.11
N ILE A 376 1.51 -4.57 17.21
CA ILE A 376 0.68 -3.40 16.94
C ILE A 376 1.32 -2.55 15.84
N ARG A 377 0.51 -2.02 14.91
CA ARG A 377 1.01 -1.14 13.84
C ARG A 377 1.31 0.27 14.37
N TYR A 378 2.55 0.51 14.79
CA TYR A 378 2.99 1.83 15.27
C TYR A 378 3.25 2.85 14.15
N GLY A 379 2.99 4.12 14.43
CA GLY A 379 3.25 5.25 13.53
C GLY A 379 4.60 5.91 13.80
N PHE A 380 5.72 5.29 13.43
CA PHE A 380 7.05 5.91 13.54
C PHE A 380 7.21 7.02 12.50
N THR A 381 7.70 8.19 12.91
CA THR A 381 7.73 9.38 12.05
C THR A 381 9.16 9.91 11.84
N THR A 382 9.32 10.82 10.88
CA THR A 382 10.62 11.44 10.57
C THR A 382 11.12 12.29 11.73
N GLU A 383 10.22 12.85 12.54
CA GLU A 383 10.55 13.62 13.74
C GLU A 383 11.33 12.77 14.75
N ASP A 384 11.00 11.48 14.87
CA ASP A 384 11.71 10.55 15.76
C ASP A 384 13.18 10.43 15.34
N LEU A 385 13.44 10.34 14.02
CA LEU A 385 14.78 10.29 13.45
C LEU A 385 15.52 11.63 13.66
N ILE A 386 14.83 12.77 13.46
CA ILE A 386 15.41 14.11 13.65
C ILE A 386 15.85 14.32 15.11
N VAL A 387 15.05 13.88 16.07
CA VAL A 387 15.39 13.95 17.49
C VAL A 387 16.61 13.07 17.79
N CYS A 388 16.65 11.84 17.27
CA CYS A 388 17.82 10.95 17.42
C CYS A 388 19.08 11.58 16.81
N LYS A 389 19.00 12.17 15.61
CA LYS A 389 20.10 12.89 14.96
C LYS A 389 20.63 14.04 15.80
N ARG A 390 19.72 14.85 16.36
CA ARG A 390 20.10 15.99 17.23
C ARG A 390 20.79 15.52 18.50
N GLN A 391 20.24 14.52 19.17
CA GLN A 391 20.83 13.94 20.38
C GLN A 391 22.19 13.31 20.08
N LEU A 392 22.32 12.56 18.97
CA LEU A 392 23.58 11.99 18.53
C LEU A 392 24.67 13.06 18.42
N LYS A 393 24.36 14.19 17.78
CA LYS A 393 25.30 15.31 17.67
C LYS A 393 25.73 15.84 19.04
N ILE A 394 24.78 16.12 19.92
CA ILE A 394 25.04 16.64 21.28
C ILE A 394 25.98 15.71 22.03
N PHE A 395 25.68 14.40 22.07
CA PHE A 395 26.51 13.44 22.80
C PHE A 395 27.90 13.26 22.18
N LEU A 396 28.05 13.32 20.86
CA LEU A 396 29.37 13.22 20.23
C LEU A 396 30.22 14.48 20.42
N ASP A 397 29.60 15.66 20.53
CA ASP A 397 30.30 16.92 20.79
C ASP A 397 30.71 17.05 22.28
N GLU A 398 29.91 16.54 23.22
CA GLU A 398 30.14 16.67 24.66
C GLU A 398 30.94 15.52 25.30
N ALA A 399 30.75 14.28 24.84
CA ALA A 399 31.35 13.11 25.48
C ALA A 399 32.70 12.74 24.85
N GLU A 400 33.70 12.38 25.68
CA GLU A 400 35.00 11.87 25.21
C GLU A 400 34.86 10.49 24.53
N GLU A 401 34.07 9.60 25.12
CA GLU A 401 33.71 8.29 24.56
C GLU A 401 32.26 8.26 24.06
N ILE A 402 31.98 7.43 23.05
CA ILE A 402 30.64 7.32 22.47
C ILE A 402 29.71 6.57 23.45
N PRO A 403 28.64 7.19 23.97
CA PRO A 403 27.80 6.57 24.99
C PRO A 403 26.72 5.67 24.37
N TYR A 404 27.11 4.54 23.80
CA TYR A 404 26.20 3.62 23.08
C TYR A 404 24.96 3.21 23.89
N LYS A 405 25.13 2.92 25.20
CA LYS A 405 24.00 2.56 26.08
C LYS A 405 22.98 3.67 26.20
N VAL A 406 23.44 4.93 26.27
CA VAL A 406 22.57 6.10 26.36
C VAL A 406 21.86 6.34 25.03
N LEU A 407 22.59 6.25 23.91
CA LEU A 407 22.02 6.38 22.57
C LEU A 407 20.95 5.32 22.29
N ASN A 408 21.22 4.06 22.64
CA ASN A 408 20.26 2.96 22.52
C ASN A 408 19.02 3.19 23.38
N TYR A 409 19.19 3.59 24.65
CA TYR A 409 18.08 3.86 25.56
C TYR A 409 17.21 5.02 25.06
N LEU A 410 17.82 6.15 24.69
CA LEU A 410 17.09 7.32 24.20
C LEU A 410 16.37 7.02 22.88
N GLY A 411 17.05 6.38 21.93
CA GLY A 411 16.45 6.04 20.65
C GLY A 411 15.31 5.03 20.80
N ALA A 412 15.56 3.87 21.40
CA ALA A 412 14.61 2.76 21.41
C ALA A 412 13.50 2.90 22.46
N GLN A 413 13.78 3.44 23.66
CA GLN A 413 12.79 3.51 24.74
C GLN A 413 12.09 4.85 24.86
N ILE A 414 12.78 5.96 24.56
CA ILE A 414 12.22 7.31 24.73
C ILE A 414 11.66 7.84 23.41
N ASN A 415 12.49 7.99 22.39
CA ASN A 415 12.12 8.63 21.13
C ASN A 415 11.12 7.78 20.33
N TYR A 416 11.51 6.55 19.98
CA TYR A 416 10.60 5.62 19.29
C TYR A 416 9.70 4.86 20.28
N GLY A 417 10.25 4.46 21.43
CA GLY A 417 9.55 3.65 22.43
C GLY A 417 8.36 4.32 23.10
N GLY A 418 8.27 5.65 23.07
CA GLY A 418 7.08 6.38 23.54
C GLY A 418 5.78 6.01 22.80
N ARG A 419 5.88 5.46 21.59
CA ARG A 419 4.73 4.94 20.82
C ARG A 419 4.48 3.45 21.02
N VAL A 420 5.48 2.71 21.50
CA VAL A 420 5.43 1.25 21.60
C VAL A 420 4.76 0.87 22.91
N THR A 421 3.59 0.25 22.84
CA THR A 421 2.77 -0.06 24.02
C THR A 421 2.95 -1.51 24.49
N ASP A 422 3.11 -2.45 23.56
CA ASP A 422 3.27 -3.88 23.83
C ASP A 422 4.66 -4.22 24.43
N ASP A 423 4.70 -5.19 25.36
CA ASP A 423 5.94 -5.55 26.07
C ASP A 423 6.93 -6.31 25.17
N LYS A 424 6.44 -7.13 24.24
CA LYS A 424 7.29 -7.86 23.29
C LYS A 424 7.83 -6.92 22.22
N ASP A 425 7.00 -6.01 21.72
CA ASP A 425 7.45 -4.98 20.78
C ASP A 425 8.51 -4.05 21.41
N LYS A 426 8.39 -3.73 22.71
CA LYS A 426 9.44 -2.98 23.43
C LYS A 426 10.77 -3.74 23.47
N ARG A 427 10.73 -5.06 23.69
CA ARG A 427 11.95 -5.88 23.63
C ARG A 427 12.53 -5.91 22.21
N LEU A 428 11.66 -6.06 21.21
CA LEU A 428 12.03 -6.10 19.80
C LEU A 428 12.74 -4.81 19.37
N ILE A 429 12.15 -3.64 19.62
CA ILE A 429 12.75 -2.36 19.19
C ILE A 429 14.12 -2.11 19.81
N ASN A 430 14.30 -2.47 21.08
CA ASN A 430 15.60 -2.39 21.76
C ASN A 430 16.63 -3.30 21.08
N THR A 431 16.26 -4.55 20.78
CA THR A 431 17.14 -5.51 20.12
C THR A 431 17.54 -5.05 18.72
N ILE A 432 16.59 -4.50 17.95
CA ILE A 432 16.86 -3.95 16.62
C ILE A 432 17.83 -2.76 16.73
N MET A 433 17.62 -1.83 17.66
CA MET A 433 18.49 -0.66 17.81
C MET A 433 19.94 -1.04 18.12
N GLU A 434 20.16 -2.01 19.01
CA GLU A 434 21.50 -2.47 19.40
C GLU A 434 22.31 -3.05 18.22
N GLN A 435 21.65 -3.58 17.19
CA GLN A 435 22.32 -4.06 15.96
C GLN A 435 22.91 -2.93 15.11
N TYR A 436 22.30 -1.75 15.16
CA TYR A 436 22.71 -0.59 14.36
C TYR A 436 23.54 0.42 15.15
N ILE A 437 23.37 0.49 16.46
CA ILE A 437 24.08 1.45 17.32
C ILE A 437 24.96 0.68 18.32
N ASN A 438 26.16 0.33 17.85
CA ASN A 438 27.19 -0.36 18.62
C ASN A 438 28.60 0.06 18.18
N SER A 439 29.64 -0.48 18.82
CA SER A 439 31.03 -0.15 18.49
C SER A 439 31.49 -0.68 17.13
N ASP A 440 30.88 -1.74 16.62
CA ASP A 440 31.27 -2.38 15.36
C ASP A 440 30.84 -1.58 14.13
N ILE A 441 29.80 -0.73 14.22
CA ILE A 441 29.38 0.13 13.09
C ILE A 441 30.49 1.06 12.60
N LEU A 442 31.46 1.40 13.47
CA LEU A 442 32.61 2.23 13.13
C LEU A 442 33.60 1.51 12.20
N LYS A 443 33.54 0.18 12.08
CA LYS A 443 34.35 -0.59 11.14
C LYS A 443 33.78 -0.47 9.73
N ASP A 444 34.64 -0.23 8.75
CA ASP A 444 34.23 -0.20 7.34
C ASP A 444 33.72 -1.58 6.91
N GLY A 445 32.55 -1.62 6.26
CA GLY A 445 31.98 -2.88 5.80
C GLY A 445 31.34 -3.74 6.89
N TYR A 446 31.09 -3.19 8.09
CA TYR A 446 30.24 -3.85 9.09
C TYR A 446 28.91 -4.22 8.46
N LYS A 447 28.54 -5.50 8.56
CA LYS A 447 27.35 -6.05 7.90
C LYS A 447 26.13 -5.89 8.81
N PHE A 448 25.06 -5.34 8.26
CA PHE A 448 23.77 -5.20 8.92
C PHE A 448 22.89 -6.44 8.76
N SER A 449 23.14 -7.28 7.76
CA SER A 449 22.40 -8.51 7.47
C SER A 449 23.33 -9.68 7.16
N GLU A 450 22.77 -10.89 7.17
CA GLU A 450 23.48 -12.13 6.86
C GLU A 450 23.98 -12.19 5.41
N SER A 451 23.19 -11.70 4.45
CA SER A 451 23.63 -11.60 3.04
C SER A 451 24.86 -10.72 2.81
N GLY A 452 25.15 -9.78 3.71
CA GLY A 452 26.27 -8.85 3.55
C GLY A 452 26.09 -7.83 2.42
N LEU A 453 24.90 -7.74 1.82
CA LEU A 453 24.54 -6.69 0.87
C LEU A 453 24.39 -5.33 1.56
N TYR A 454 23.90 -5.35 2.80
CA TYR A 454 23.68 -4.16 3.61
C TYR A 454 24.85 -3.97 4.57
N VAL A 455 25.65 -2.94 4.33
CA VAL A 455 26.85 -2.64 5.11
C VAL A 455 26.89 -1.18 5.57
N SER A 456 27.68 -0.93 6.62
CA SER A 456 28.11 0.40 7.05
C SER A 456 29.03 1.00 5.98
N PRO A 457 28.59 2.03 5.24
CA PRO A 457 29.37 2.59 4.14
C PRO A 457 30.62 3.29 4.66
N LYS A 458 31.63 3.41 3.79
CA LYS A 458 32.81 4.22 4.07
C LYS A 458 32.40 5.67 4.26
N VAL A 459 33.16 6.39 5.08
CA VAL A 459 32.92 7.82 5.31
C VAL A 459 33.18 8.59 4.02
N GLY A 460 32.17 9.33 3.55
CA GLY A 460 32.23 10.08 2.30
C GLY A 460 31.39 11.36 2.32
N SER A 461 31.13 11.88 1.13
CA SER A 461 30.13 12.94 0.89
C SER A 461 28.72 12.34 0.88
N GLN A 462 27.71 13.21 0.96
CA GLN A 462 26.31 12.85 0.76
C GLN A 462 26.09 12.03 -0.52
N GLU A 463 26.73 12.42 -1.63
CA GLU A 463 26.61 11.74 -2.92
C GLU A 463 27.09 10.29 -2.85
N ASN A 464 28.18 10.00 -2.13
CA ASN A 464 28.68 8.62 -1.96
C ASN A 464 27.66 7.74 -1.22
N TYR A 465 26.97 8.28 -0.21
CA TYR A 465 25.90 7.55 0.47
C TYR A 465 24.71 7.31 -0.46
N ILE A 466 24.31 8.30 -1.24
CA ILE A 466 23.20 8.18 -2.20
C ILE A 466 23.53 7.16 -3.31
N GLU A 467 24.77 7.13 -3.79
CA GLU A 467 25.25 6.17 -4.77
C GLU A 467 25.17 4.73 -4.21
N TYR A 468 25.69 4.51 -3.00
CA TYR A 468 25.57 3.22 -2.32
C TYR A 468 24.10 2.81 -2.13
N ILE A 469 23.24 3.70 -1.62
CA ILE A 469 21.81 3.43 -1.45
C ILE A 469 21.15 3.07 -2.78
N SER A 470 21.62 3.64 -3.90
CA SER A 470 21.09 3.36 -5.23
C SER A 470 21.43 1.94 -5.73
N THR A 471 22.45 1.30 -5.18
CA THR A 471 22.81 -0.09 -5.49
C THR A 471 21.96 -1.13 -4.75
N LEU A 472 21.21 -0.72 -3.72
CA LEU A 472 20.39 -1.63 -2.92
C LEU A 472 19.20 -2.19 -3.74
N PRO A 473 18.76 -3.43 -3.47
CA PRO A 473 17.65 -4.03 -4.18
C PRO A 473 16.36 -3.24 -3.91
N LEU A 474 15.50 -3.16 -4.94
CA LEU A 474 14.17 -2.54 -4.82
C LEU A 474 13.28 -3.31 -3.85
N ASN A 475 13.31 -4.64 -3.96
CA ASN A 475 12.57 -5.57 -3.11
C ASN A 475 13.58 -6.25 -2.15
N PRO A 476 13.70 -5.78 -0.90
CA PRO A 476 14.62 -6.35 0.07
C PRO A 476 14.12 -7.69 0.62
N ASN A 477 15.02 -8.67 0.72
CA ASN A 477 14.74 -9.96 1.34
C ASN A 477 14.39 -9.81 2.84
N PRO A 478 13.56 -10.69 3.42
CA PRO A 478 13.14 -10.65 4.83
C PRO A 478 14.29 -10.63 5.85
N GLU A 479 15.43 -11.23 5.48
CA GLU A 479 16.63 -11.31 6.32
C GLU A 479 17.10 -9.93 6.81
N VAL A 480 16.95 -8.86 6.01
CA VAL A 480 17.40 -7.51 6.41
C VAL A 480 16.55 -6.96 7.54
N PHE A 481 15.31 -7.43 7.62
CA PHE A 481 14.41 -7.16 8.73
C PHE A 481 14.59 -8.17 9.86
N GLY A 482 15.57 -9.08 9.82
CA GLY A 482 15.70 -10.14 10.82
C GLY A 482 14.48 -11.06 10.88
N LEU A 483 13.89 -11.34 9.72
CA LEU A 483 12.74 -12.23 9.55
C LEU A 483 13.09 -13.40 8.64
N HIS A 484 12.42 -14.54 8.85
CA HIS A 484 12.52 -15.71 7.99
C HIS A 484 11.75 -15.51 6.68
N GLU A 485 12.16 -16.17 5.59
CA GLU A 485 11.55 -16.07 4.25
C GLU A 485 10.04 -16.34 4.25
N ASN A 486 9.58 -17.30 5.07
CA ASN A 486 8.13 -17.58 5.25
C ASN A 486 7.28 -16.36 5.62
N ALA A 487 7.85 -15.36 6.32
CA ALA A 487 7.12 -14.13 6.65
C ALA A 487 6.74 -13.34 5.38
N GLU A 488 7.57 -13.41 4.34
CA GLU A 488 7.30 -12.79 3.05
C GLU A 488 6.17 -13.50 2.32
N ILE A 489 6.15 -14.84 2.31
CA ILE A 489 5.13 -15.62 1.61
C ILE A 489 3.73 -15.20 2.05
N THR A 490 3.44 -15.24 3.35
CA THR A 490 2.11 -14.86 3.88
C THR A 490 1.76 -13.40 3.57
N THR A 491 2.75 -12.49 3.69
CA THR A 491 2.56 -11.07 3.43
C THR A 491 2.25 -10.80 1.96
N GLN A 492 3.03 -11.40 1.06
CA GLN A 492 2.90 -11.24 -0.38
C GLN A 492 1.64 -11.92 -0.95
N GLN A 493 1.20 -13.04 -0.37
CA GLN A 493 -0.11 -13.62 -0.69
C GLN A 493 -1.26 -12.68 -0.32
N ALA A 494 -1.18 -12.03 0.85
CA ALA A 494 -2.17 -11.05 1.26
C ALA A 494 -2.15 -9.80 0.38
N GLU A 495 -0.96 -9.29 0.02
CA GLU A 495 -0.80 -8.17 -0.92
C GLU A 495 -1.37 -8.51 -2.30
N THR A 496 -1.06 -9.69 -2.84
CA THR A 496 -1.62 -10.18 -4.11
C THR A 496 -3.13 -10.23 -4.07
N ARG A 497 -3.71 -10.80 -3.00
CA ARG A 497 -5.17 -10.87 -2.82
C ARG A 497 -5.79 -9.48 -2.78
N ASN A 498 -5.20 -8.56 -2.02
CA ASN A 498 -5.68 -7.18 -1.92
C ASN A 498 -5.60 -6.46 -3.28
N LEU A 499 -4.49 -6.61 -4.02
CA LEU A 499 -4.30 -6.04 -5.35
C LEU A 499 -5.36 -6.55 -6.32
N LEU A 500 -5.55 -7.87 -6.43
CA LEU A 500 -6.51 -8.47 -7.36
C LEU A 500 -7.96 -8.11 -6.99
N ASN A 501 -8.31 -8.14 -5.70
CA ASN A 501 -9.64 -7.74 -5.23
C ASN A 501 -9.92 -6.26 -5.50
N THR A 502 -8.91 -5.40 -5.32
CA THR A 502 -9.05 -3.96 -5.60
C THR A 502 -9.27 -3.75 -7.10
N ILE A 503 -8.50 -4.42 -7.96
CA ILE A 503 -8.71 -4.37 -9.41
C ILE A 503 -10.12 -4.84 -9.78
N LEU A 504 -10.56 -5.98 -9.22
CA LEU A 504 -11.89 -6.53 -9.46
C LEU A 504 -13.00 -5.55 -9.06
N SER A 505 -12.82 -4.82 -7.94
CA SER A 505 -13.79 -3.83 -7.46
C SER A 505 -13.94 -2.62 -8.40
N VAL A 506 -12.90 -2.30 -9.19
CA VAL A 506 -12.86 -1.19 -10.15
C VAL A 506 -13.36 -1.60 -11.54
N GLN A 507 -13.48 -2.90 -11.83
CA GLN A 507 -13.98 -3.36 -13.13
C GLN A 507 -15.46 -2.96 -13.36
N PRO A 508 -15.87 -2.66 -14.60
CA PRO A 508 -17.26 -2.37 -14.92
C PRO A 508 -18.15 -3.56 -14.57
N ARG A 509 -19.20 -3.31 -13.78
CA ARG A 509 -20.12 -4.36 -13.29
C ARG A 509 -21.04 -4.94 -14.37
N SER A 510 -20.94 -4.49 -15.62
CA SER A 510 -21.91 -4.72 -16.70
C SER A 510 -21.47 -5.67 -17.82
N SER A 511 -20.32 -6.33 -17.72
CA SER A 511 -19.85 -7.27 -18.75
C SER A 511 -20.12 -8.75 -18.45
N SER A 512 -21.36 -9.11 -18.13
CA SER A 512 -21.78 -10.52 -18.18
C SER A 512 -23.25 -10.68 -18.54
N SER A 513 -23.53 -10.77 -19.84
CA SER A 513 -24.75 -11.40 -20.35
C SER A 513 -24.62 -12.92 -20.19
N GLY A 514 -25.15 -13.49 -19.09
CA GLY A 514 -25.32 -14.94 -18.97
C GLY A 514 -25.00 -15.60 -17.63
N GLY A 515 -24.68 -14.85 -16.57
CA GLY A 515 -24.45 -15.41 -15.23
C GLY A 515 -25.66 -15.32 -14.30
N LYS A 516 -25.68 -16.13 -13.22
CA LYS A 516 -26.62 -15.96 -12.10
C LYS A 516 -26.57 -14.53 -11.58
N THR A 517 -27.71 -13.96 -11.22
CA THR A 517 -27.74 -12.62 -10.61
C THR A 517 -27.07 -12.65 -9.23
N ARG A 518 -26.59 -11.51 -8.74
CA ARG A 518 -25.99 -11.39 -7.41
C ARG A 518 -26.91 -11.98 -6.33
N ASP A 519 -28.20 -11.69 -6.41
CA ASP A 519 -29.20 -12.15 -5.44
C ASP A 519 -29.39 -13.67 -5.50
N GLN A 520 -29.31 -14.27 -6.69
CA GLN A 520 -29.31 -15.73 -6.84
C GLN A 520 -28.06 -16.37 -6.23
N ILE A 521 -26.87 -15.80 -6.47
CA ILE A 521 -25.62 -16.29 -5.87
C ILE A 521 -25.67 -16.19 -4.34
N LEU A 522 -26.16 -15.05 -3.82
CA LEU A 522 -26.32 -14.84 -2.37
C LEU A 522 -27.35 -15.80 -1.77
N THR A 523 -28.44 -16.07 -2.48
CA THR A 523 -29.47 -17.04 -2.05
C THR A 523 -28.89 -18.45 -1.99
N ASP A 524 -28.20 -18.90 -3.05
CA ASP A 524 -27.56 -20.22 -3.09
C ASP A 524 -26.53 -20.38 -1.96
N LEU A 525 -25.74 -19.34 -1.70
CA LEU A 525 -24.77 -19.34 -0.60
C LEU A 525 -25.45 -19.37 0.77
N ALA A 526 -26.52 -18.59 0.96
CA ALA A 526 -27.25 -18.57 2.22
C ALA A 526 -27.89 -19.94 2.54
N VAL A 527 -28.48 -20.59 1.52
CA VAL A 527 -29.02 -21.95 1.64
C VAL A 527 -27.89 -22.94 1.95
N TYR A 528 -26.76 -22.85 1.24
CA TYR A 528 -25.61 -23.71 1.48
C TYR A 528 -25.11 -23.58 2.94
N LEU A 529 -24.92 -22.35 3.43
CA LEU A 529 -24.47 -22.10 4.79
C LEU A 529 -25.49 -22.57 5.84
N GLU A 530 -26.78 -22.38 5.59
CA GLU A 530 -27.83 -22.87 6.49
C GLU A 530 -27.78 -24.41 6.60
N THR A 531 -27.63 -25.12 5.47
CA THR A 531 -27.55 -26.60 5.47
C THR A 531 -26.30 -27.14 6.16
N LYS A 532 -25.21 -26.35 6.20
CA LYS A 532 -23.96 -26.72 6.88
C LYS A 532 -23.94 -26.29 8.35
N THR A 533 -24.84 -25.42 8.79
CA THR A 533 -24.87 -24.91 10.17
C THR A 533 -25.40 -26.00 11.12
N PRO A 534 -24.64 -26.40 12.16
CA PRO A 534 -25.10 -27.40 13.12
C PRO A 534 -26.33 -26.95 13.91
N HIS A 535 -27.13 -27.91 14.38
CA HIS A 535 -28.22 -27.61 15.31
C HIS A 535 -27.67 -27.20 16.69
N PRO A 536 -28.39 -26.33 17.43
CA PRO A 536 -28.03 -25.98 18.80
C PRO A 536 -27.91 -27.23 19.68
N PHE A 537 -26.90 -27.24 20.56
CA PHE A 537 -26.69 -28.32 21.52
C PHE A 537 -27.81 -28.32 22.58
N VAL A 538 -28.26 -29.49 23.00
CA VAL A 538 -29.23 -29.62 24.10
C VAL A 538 -28.52 -29.41 25.43
N LEU A 539 -28.73 -28.25 26.06
CA LEU A 539 -28.03 -27.86 27.28
C LEU A 539 -28.24 -28.87 28.42
N GLU A 540 -29.45 -29.40 28.55
CA GLU A 540 -29.82 -30.38 29.59
C GLU A 540 -29.00 -31.67 29.50
N GLU A 541 -28.75 -32.17 28.29
CA GLU A 541 -27.92 -33.36 28.07
C GLU A 541 -26.46 -33.10 28.43
N VAL A 542 -25.95 -31.92 28.10
CA VAL A 542 -24.57 -31.52 28.42
C VAL A 542 -24.39 -31.39 29.94
N VAL A 543 -25.32 -30.72 30.63
CA VAL A 543 -25.27 -30.53 32.09
C VAL A 543 -25.46 -31.85 32.84
N THR A 544 -26.28 -32.75 32.31
CA THR A 544 -26.48 -34.09 32.91
C THR A 544 -25.23 -34.95 32.76
N LYS A 545 -24.54 -34.86 31.61
CA LYS A 545 -23.32 -35.63 31.32
C LYS A 545 -22.08 -35.04 32.00
N TYR A 546 -22.04 -33.73 32.18
CA TYR A 546 -20.94 -32.97 32.78
C TYR A 546 -21.49 -32.04 33.86
N PRO A 547 -21.87 -32.59 35.04
CA PRO A 547 -22.45 -31.79 36.11
C PRO A 547 -21.47 -30.74 36.61
N THR A 548 -21.98 -29.56 36.93
CA THR A 548 -21.17 -28.49 37.52
C THR A 548 -20.86 -28.85 38.98
N GLU A 549 -19.64 -29.30 39.21
CA GLU A 549 -19.15 -29.68 40.53
C GLU A 549 -18.02 -28.75 40.96
N TYR A 550 -17.90 -28.50 42.27
CA TYR A 550 -16.81 -27.69 42.81
C TYR A 550 -15.43 -28.30 42.52
N THR A 551 -15.37 -29.63 42.39
CA THR A 551 -14.16 -30.41 42.11
C THR A 551 -13.74 -30.38 40.64
N GLU A 552 -14.63 -30.02 39.71
CA GLU A 552 -14.35 -29.98 38.27
C GLU A 552 -14.86 -28.67 37.65
N SER A 553 -14.03 -27.63 37.73
CA SER A 553 -14.34 -26.30 37.21
C SER A 553 -14.50 -26.25 35.68
N MET A 554 -13.95 -27.20 34.93
CA MET A 554 -14.07 -27.21 33.46
C MET A 554 -15.51 -27.48 33.00
N ASN A 555 -16.31 -28.22 33.78
CA ASN A 555 -17.72 -28.45 33.46
C ASN A 555 -18.53 -27.15 33.47
N THR A 556 -18.20 -26.23 34.37
CA THR A 556 -18.80 -24.88 34.39
C THR A 556 -18.39 -24.08 33.16
N VAL A 557 -17.12 -24.14 32.74
CA VAL A 557 -16.64 -23.47 31.53
C VAL A 557 -17.34 -24.04 30.29
N LEU A 558 -17.41 -25.37 30.16
CA LEU A 558 -18.10 -26.06 29.06
C LEU A 558 -19.56 -25.62 28.96
N THR A 559 -20.28 -25.58 30.09
CA THR A 559 -21.68 -25.16 30.11
C THR A 559 -21.84 -23.72 29.63
N GLN A 560 -20.96 -22.80 30.05
CA GLN A 560 -20.98 -21.40 29.62
C GLN A 560 -20.65 -21.24 28.13
N GLU A 561 -19.68 -22.00 27.62
CA GLU A 561 -19.32 -21.98 26.20
C GLU A 561 -20.45 -22.55 25.34
N VAL A 562 -21.12 -23.62 25.75
CA VAL A 562 -22.30 -24.16 25.05
C VAL A 562 -23.43 -23.13 25.00
N ILE A 563 -23.70 -22.41 26.10
CA ILE A 563 -24.70 -21.33 26.12
C ILE A 563 -24.35 -20.25 25.10
N ARG A 564 -23.09 -19.81 25.05
CA ARG A 564 -22.63 -18.78 24.12
C ARG A 564 -22.67 -19.25 22.67
N TYR A 565 -22.22 -20.47 22.42
CA TYR A 565 -22.21 -21.08 21.09
C TYR A 565 -23.62 -21.28 20.54
N ASN A 566 -24.55 -21.74 21.39
CA ASN A 566 -25.96 -21.86 21.00
C ASN A 566 -26.59 -20.53 20.64
N LYS A 567 -26.28 -19.44 21.37
CA LYS A 567 -26.74 -18.10 21.01
C LYS A 567 -26.26 -17.69 19.62
N LEU A 568 -25.01 -18.00 19.29
CA LEU A 568 -24.46 -17.75 17.96
C LEU A 568 -25.16 -18.59 16.87
N LEU A 569 -25.34 -19.90 17.11
CA LEU A 569 -26.02 -20.79 16.16
C LEU A 569 -27.45 -20.35 15.88
N VAL A 570 -28.21 -20.00 16.92
CA VAL A 570 -29.59 -19.49 16.77
C VAL A 570 -29.60 -18.21 15.95
N LEU A 571 -28.72 -17.26 16.27
CA LEU A 571 -28.61 -15.99 15.53
C LEU A 571 -28.28 -16.24 14.05
N MET A 572 -27.31 -17.13 13.75
CA MET A 572 -26.95 -17.47 12.37
C MET A 572 -28.11 -18.09 11.59
N ILE A 573 -28.83 -19.04 12.20
CA ILE A 573 -29.98 -19.69 11.56
C ILE A 573 -31.09 -18.66 11.27
N GLU A 574 -31.36 -17.76 12.21
CA GLU A 574 -32.37 -16.72 12.05
C GLU A 574 -32.00 -15.70 10.97
N THR A 575 -30.76 -15.20 10.96
CA THR A 575 -30.32 -14.20 9.98
C THR A 575 -30.20 -14.79 8.58
N LEU A 576 -29.72 -16.03 8.41
CA LEU A 576 -29.67 -16.71 7.10
C LEU A 576 -31.07 -16.90 6.51
N LYS A 577 -32.07 -17.28 7.34
CA LYS A 577 -33.46 -17.38 6.90
C LYS A 577 -34.06 -16.03 6.55
N GLN A 578 -33.79 -15.00 7.35
CA GLN A 578 -34.28 -13.64 7.08
C GLN A 578 -33.67 -13.06 5.80
N LEU A 579 -32.38 -13.31 5.55
CA LEU A 579 -31.70 -12.89 4.33
C LEU A 579 -32.33 -13.55 3.10
N GLN A 580 -32.57 -14.86 3.14
CA GLN A 580 -33.25 -15.57 2.03
C GLN A 580 -34.63 -14.97 1.74
N LYS A 581 -35.43 -14.68 2.79
CA LYS A 581 -36.73 -14.02 2.64
C LYS A 581 -36.61 -12.60 2.11
N ALA A 582 -35.60 -11.85 2.52
CA ALA A 582 -35.38 -10.48 2.06
C ALA A 582 -34.98 -10.44 0.58
N LEU A 583 -34.15 -11.39 0.11
CA LEU A 583 -33.74 -11.50 -1.29
C LEU A 583 -34.90 -11.85 -2.24
N VAL A 584 -35.90 -12.59 -1.75
CA VAL A 584 -37.13 -12.90 -2.50
C VAL A 584 -38.21 -11.81 -2.33
N GLY A 585 -37.96 -10.80 -1.48
CA GLY A 585 -38.86 -9.67 -1.25
C GLY A 585 -40.02 -9.95 -0.27
N GLU A 586 -39.96 -11.05 0.49
CA GLU A 586 -40.95 -11.38 1.53
C GLU A 586 -40.74 -10.56 2.81
N VAL A 587 -39.52 -10.09 3.04
CA VAL A 587 -39.14 -9.26 4.20
C VAL A 587 -38.36 -8.04 3.69
N VAL A 588 -38.52 -6.90 4.37
CA VAL A 588 -37.75 -5.69 4.03
C VAL A 588 -36.29 -5.89 4.43
N MET A 589 -35.36 -5.63 3.50
CA MET A 589 -33.92 -5.64 3.77
C MET A 589 -33.60 -4.60 4.87
N SER A 590 -33.22 -5.06 6.05
CA SER A 590 -32.82 -4.20 7.16
C SER A 590 -31.34 -3.81 7.05
N GLU A 591 -30.94 -2.73 7.73
CA GLU A 591 -29.54 -2.30 7.79
C GLU A 591 -28.63 -3.41 8.38
N ASP A 592 -29.18 -4.25 9.27
CA ASP A 592 -28.46 -5.38 9.88
C ASP A 592 -28.31 -6.59 8.94
N LEU A 593 -29.20 -6.76 7.95
CA LEU A 593 -29.07 -7.80 6.92
C LEU A 593 -28.21 -7.33 5.73
N GLU A 594 -28.09 -6.02 5.55
CA GLU A 594 -27.27 -5.41 4.50
C GLU A 594 -25.78 -5.32 4.88
N LYS A 595 -25.47 -5.20 6.19
CA LYS A 595 -24.12 -5.26 6.75
C LYS A 595 -23.61 -6.70 6.84
#